data_AF-A0A4S2S6Z4-F1
#
_entry.id   AF-A0A4S2S6Z4-F1
#
_cell.length_a   1.000
_cell.length_b   1.000
_cell.length_c   1.000
_cell.angle_alpha   90.00
_cell.angle_beta   90.00
_cell.angle_gamma   90.00
#
_symmetry.space_group_name_H-M   'P 1'
#
loop_
_entity.id
_entity.type
_entity.pdbx_description
1 polymer ?
#
loop_
_entity_poly.entity_id
_entity_poly.type
_entity_poly.pdbx_seq_one_letter_code
_entity_poly.pdbx_strand_id
1 'polypeptide(L)' 'LFSDPLVTRAPLQYARLHANHPLVRRIGTVIDLHSKLPPQLPLYARRSLFRRHGSVMLVTDVFLPALSTLMALNTQASTR' A
#
# COMPACT_ATOMS: atom_id res chain seq x y z
N LEU A 1 -13.33 8.07 10.60
CA LEU A 1 -12.91 8.68 9.33
C LEU A 1 -13.68 8.12 8.14
N PHE A 2 -13.59 6.82 7.87
CA PHE A 2 -14.19 6.22 6.65
C PHE A 2 -15.71 6.02 6.69
N SER A 3 -16.33 6.17 7.87
CA SER A 3 -17.78 6.07 8.07
C SER A 3 -18.47 7.45 8.21
N ASP A 4 -17.71 8.55 8.17
CA ASP A 4 -18.28 9.90 8.22
C ASP A 4 -18.79 10.27 6.82
N PRO A 5 -20.11 10.50 6.63
CA PRO A 5 -20.70 10.74 5.32
C PRO A 5 -20.24 12.07 4.69
N LEU A 6 -19.69 13.00 5.47
CA LEU A 6 -19.16 14.27 4.98
C LEU A 6 -17.72 14.15 4.46
N VAL A 7 -17.10 12.98 4.63
CA VAL A 7 -15.78 12.69 4.06
C VAL A 7 -15.94 12.26 2.61
N THR A 8 -15.36 13.03 1.70
CA THR A 8 -15.28 12.64 0.28
C THR A 8 -13.93 12.04 -0.04
N ARG A 9 -13.90 11.04 -0.94
CA ARG A 9 -12.68 10.39 -1.41
C ARG A 9 -12.49 10.64 -2.90
N ALA A 10 -11.31 11.11 -3.28
CA ALA A 10 -10.92 11.21 -4.69
C ALA A 10 -10.69 9.81 -5.30
N PRO A 11 -10.64 9.67 -6.64
CA PRO A 11 -10.25 8.44 -7.29
C PRO A 11 -8.90 7.91 -6.78
N LEU A 12 -8.80 6.57 -6.67
CA LEU A 12 -7.56 5.92 -6.26
C LEU A 12 -6.47 6.13 -7.32
N GLN A 13 -5.26 6.40 -6.85
CA GLN A 13 -4.07 6.46 -7.69
C GLN A 13 -3.13 5.32 -7.31
N TYR A 14 -2.54 4.67 -8.31
CA TYR A 14 -1.66 3.51 -8.12
C TYR A 14 -0.25 3.82 -8.61
N ALA A 15 0.74 3.17 -7.99
CA ALA A 15 2.14 3.32 -8.35
C ALA A 15 2.92 2.01 -8.15
N ARG A 16 4.01 1.86 -8.90
CA ARG A 16 5.05 0.85 -8.69
C ARG A 16 6.29 1.57 -8.17
N LEU A 17 6.74 1.20 -6.98
CA LEU A 17 7.89 1.82 -6.32
C LEU A 17 9.11 0.91 -6.47
N HIS A 18 10.06 1.34 -7.29
CA HIS A 18 11.32 0.62 -7.51
C HIS A 18 12.34 0.89 -6.39
N ALA A 19 13.42 0.12 -6.34
CA ALA A 19 14.46 0.19 -5.30
C ALA A 19 15.00 1.62 -5.02
N ASN A 20 15.11 2.46 -6.06
CA ASN A 20 15.59 3.83 -5.94
C ASN A 20 14.54 4.82 -5.39
N HIS A 21 13.32 4.37 -5.09
CA HIS A 21 12.30 5.23 -4.51
C HIS A 21 12.62 5.49 -3.02
N PRO A 22 12.58 6.75 -2.53
CA PRO A 22 12.93 7.08 -1.15
C PRO A 22 12.15 6.29 -0.09
N LEU A 23 10.85 6.06 -0.34
CA LEU A 23 10.01 5.26 0.56
C LEU A 23 10.43 3.79 0.61
N VAL A 24 10.90 3.22 -0.50
CA VAL A 24 11.38 1.82 -0.55
C VAL A 24 12.65 1.68 0.26
N ARG A 25 13.60 2.62 0.12
CA ARG A 25 14.81 2.65 0.97
C ARG A 25 14.47 2.73 2.45
N ARG A 26 13.53 3.61 2.83
CA ARG A 26 13.10 3.76 4.23
C ARG A 26 12.40 2.52 4.79
N ILE A 27 11.64 1.80 3.96
CA ILE A 27 11.04 0.52 4.36
C ILE A 27 12.16 -0.52 4.57
N GLY A 28 13.13 -0.59 3.66
CA GLY A 28 14.27 -1.49 3.73
C GLY A 28 15.17 -1.28 4.96
N THR A 29 15.19 -0.08 5.56
CA THR A 29 15.93 0.16 6.81
C THR A 29 15.21 -0.38 8.05
N VAL A 30 13.90 -0.60 7.99
CA VAL A 30 13.07 -1.05 9.12
C VAL A 30 12.76 -2.53 9.03
N ILE A 31 12.59 -3.03 7.81
CA ILE A 31 12.24 -4.40 7.51
C ILE A 31 13.35 -4.94 6.61
N ASP A 32 13.83 -6.15 6.88
CA ASP A 32 14.75 -6.85 5.98
C ASP A 32 14.07 -7.21 4.67
N LEU A 33 13.90 -6.19 3.82
CA LEU A 33 13.18 -6.27 2.56
C LEU A 33 14.03 -6.95 1.50
N HIS A 34 15.35 -6.79 1.57
CA HIS A 34 16.29 -7.39 0.62
C HIS A 34 16.27 -8.93 0.68
N SER A 35 16.12 -9.51 1.87
CA SER A 35 15.93 -10.96 2.00
C SER A 35 14.53 -11.45 1.60
N LYS A 36 13.53 -10.55 1.55
CA LYS A 36 12.12 -10.89 1.29
C LYS A 36 11.66 -10.58 -0.12
N LEU A 37 12.38 -9.73 -0.86
CA LEU A 37 12.01 -9.32 -2.20
C LEU A 37 13.27 -9.15 -3.08
N PRO A 38 13.32 -9.80 -4.26
CA PRO A 38 14.33 -9.52 -5.27
C PRO A 38 14.43 -8.01 -5.56
N PRO A 39 15.65 -7.43 -5.64
CA PRO A 39 15.86 -5.99 -5.87
C PRO A 39 15.14 -5.41 -7.09
N GLN A 40 14.87 -6.25 -8.09
CA GLN A 40 14.21 -5.90 -9.34
C GLN A 40 12.67 -5.81 -9.24
N LEU A 41 12.05 -6.37 -8.20
CA LEU A 41 10.60 -6.34 -8.04
C LEU A 41 10.14 -5.05 -7.35
N PRO A 42 9.20 -4.29 -7.93
CA PRO A 42 8.69 -3.09 -7.29
C PRO A 42 7.74 -3.43 -6.15
N LEU A 43 7.65 -2.54 -5.15
CA LEU A 43 6.52 -2.52 -4.23
C LEU A 43 5.33 -1.84 -4.91
N TYR A 44 4.17 -2.46 -4.87
CA TYR A 44 2.94 -1.78 -5.28
C TYR A 44 2.52 -0.80 -4.21
N ALA A 45 2.01 0.35 -4.62
CA ALA A 45 1.47 1.35 -3.73
C ALA A 45 0.18 1.94 -4.29
N ARG A 46 -0.65 2.46 -3.40
CA ARG A 46 -1.80 3.28 -3.76
C ARG A 46 -1.90 4.51 -2.89
N ARG A 47 -2.62 5.50 -3.39
CA ARG A 47 -2.87 6.75 -2.69
C ARG A 47 -4.36 7.09 -2.71
N SER A 48 -4.86 7.48 -1.55
CA SER A 48 -6.22 7.96 -1.35
C SER A 48 -6.18 9.38 -0.81
N LEU A 49 -6.93 10.29 -1.41
CA LEU A 49 -7.10 11.66 -0.92
C LEU A 49 -8.50 11.83 -0.35
N PHE A 50 -8.56 12.17 0.93
CA PHE A 50 -9.80 12.43 1.66
C PHE A 50 -9.95 13.92 1.90
N ARG A 51 -11.19 14.42 1.81
CA ARG A 51 -11.54 15.82 2.09
C ARG A 51 -12.70 15.91 3.05
N ARG A 52 -12.63 16.85 3.99
CA ARG A 52 -13.71 17.19 4.92
C ARG A 52 -13.59 18.65 5.35
N HIS A 53 -14.63 19.47 5.16
CA HIS A 53 -14.66 20.88 5.55
C HIS A 53 -13.39 21.67 5.17
N GLY A 54 -12.92 21.53 3.93
CA GLY A 54 -11.69 22.21 3.44
C GLY A 54 -10.36 21.58 3.89
N SER A 55 -10.38 20.66 4.87
CA SER A 55 -9.20 19.89 5.27
C SER A 55 -8.93 18.74 4.31
N VAL A 56 -7.65 18.41 4.11
CA VAL A 56 -7.18 17.33 3.23
C VAL A 56 -6.35 16.32 4.01
N MET A 57 -6.58 15.03 3.76
CA MET A 57 -5.75 13.95 4.28
C MET A 57 -5.33 13.02 3.14
N LEU A 58 -4.03 12.78 3.03
CA LEU A 58 -3.45 11.88 2.04
C LEU A 58 -3.00 10.60 2.74
N VAL A 59 -3.55 9.47 2.30
CA VAL A 59 -3.15 8.14 2.77
C VAL A 59 -2.38 7.45 1.67
N THR A 60 -1.17 6.98 1.98
CA THR A 60 -0.36 6.17 1.08
C THR A 60 -0.20 4.79 1.68
N ASP A 61 -0.70 3.79 0.97
CA ASP A 61 -0.53 2.38 1.32
C ASP A 61 0.59 1.80 0.44
N VAL A 62 1.52 1.07 1.04
CA VAL A 62 2.54 0.28 0.33
C VAL A 62 2.33 -1.19 0.65
N PHE A 63 2.18 -2.01 -0.39
CA PHE A 63 1.88 -3.42 -0.28
C PHE A 63 3.19 -4.21 -0.20
N LEU A 64 3.43 -4.81 0.97
CA LEU A 64 4.64 -5.57 1.27
C LEU A 64 4.55 -7.02 0.73
N PRO A 65 5.70 -7.69 0.54
CA PRO A 65 5.73 -9.03 -0.06
C PRO A 65 4.86 -10.06 0.66
N ALA A 66 4.75 -9.99 1.98
CA ALA A 66 3.93 -10.91 2.77
C ALA A 66 2.42 -10.89 2.42
N LEU A 67 1.94 -9.82 1.78
CA LEU A 67 0.54 -9.71 1.38
C LEU A 67 0.16 -10.74 0.32
N SER A 68 1.05 -11.10 -0.61
CA SER A 68 0.76 -12.11 -1.62
C SER A 68 0.51 -13.49 -0.99
N THR A 69 1.31 -13.85 0.02
CA THR A 69 1.12 -15.06 0.82
C THR A 69 -0.23 -15.04 1.54
N LEU A 70 -0.58 -13.92 2.19
CA LEU A 70 -1.87 -13.76 2.86
C LEU A 70 -3.06 -13.87 1.89
N MET A 71 -2.96 -13.28 0.71
CA MET A 71 -3.99 -13.36 -0.31
C MET A 71 -4.20 -14.80 -0.80
N ALA A 72 -3.10 -15.53 -1.06
CA ALA A 72 -3.18 -16.93 -1.47
C ALA A 72 -3.87 -17.81 -0.42
N LEU A 73 -3.55 -17.61 0.86
CA LEU A 73 -4.20 -18.33 1.97
C LEU A 73 -5.70 -18.02 2.04
N ASN A 74 -6.10 -16.75 1.85
CA ASN A 74 -7.50 -16.35 1.89
C ASN A 74 -8.31 -16.91 0.71
N THR A 75 -7.72 -16.98 -0.48
CA THR A 75 -8.36 -17.60 -1.65
C THR A 75 -8.67 -19.08 -1.40
N GLN A 76 -7.74 -19.81 -0.77
CA GLN A 76 -7.94 -21.22 -0.42
C GLN A 76 -9.02 -21.44 0.64
N ALA A 77 -9.17 -20.52 1.59
CA ALA A 77 -10.22 -20.58 2.60
C ALA A 77 -11.63 -20.35 2.03
N SER A 78 -11.75 -19.51 1.00
CA SER A 78 -13.04 -19.16 0.38
C SER A 78 -13.51 -20.18 -0.69
N THR A 79 -12.69 -21.19 -1.01
CA THR A 79 -13.02 -22.27 -1.96
C THR A 79 -13.40 -23.59 -1.26
N ARG A 80 -13.47 -23.58 0.07
CA ARG A 80 -13.98 -24.67 0.91
C ARG A 80 -15.31 -24.27 1.51
#